data_AF-A0A8J2QDI9-F1
#
_entry.id   AF-A0A8J2QDI9-F1
#
_cell.length_a   1.000
_cell.length_b   1.000
_cell.length_c   1.000
_cell.angle_alpha   90.00
_cell.angle_beta   90.00
_cell.angle_gamma   90.00
#
_symmetry.space_group_name_H-M   'P 1'
#
loop_
_entity.id
_entity.type
_entity.pdbx_description
1 polymer ?
#
loop_
_entity_poly.entity_id
_entity_poly.type
_entity_poly.pdbx_seq_one_letter_code
_entity_poly.pdbx_strand_id
1 'polypeptide(L)'
;MIRDSPTSFNLKYLQPNLLSRTKIAIMKLFIVFFAAIVLTVSAQNAEQRRIRAKELAAVRRLPAVEYEEVHDKYGQYALRYVTAEGTVVSERGRLVPNIEGDGYVLIIEGEVSYISDDGEVYATKFSAGLDGTHMEGNHLPAAPEAIQPETED
;
A
#
# COMPACT_ATOMS: atom_id res chain seq x y z
N MET A 1 1.24 78.23 -56.25
CA MET A 1 0.69 78.73 -54.97
C MET A 1 -0.28 77.67 -54.47
N ILE A 2 -0.06 77.09 -53.27
CA ILE A 2 -0.97 76.17 -52.53
C ILE A 2 -1.12 74.78 -53.22
N ARG A 3 -0.61 73.64 -52.69
CA ARG A 3 -1.02 72.80 -51.51
C ARG A 3 -2.46 72.26 -51.64
N ASP A 4 -2.84 71.02 -51.28
CA ASP A 4 -2.19 69.73 -50.97
C ASP A 4 -3.11 68.62 -51.60
N SER A 5 -3.07 67.29 -51.39
CA SER A 5 -2.36 66.38 -50.46
C SER A 5 -2.30 64.95 -51.06
N PRO A 6 -1.38 64.07 -50.64
CA PRO A 6 -1.42 62.65 -50.99
C PRO A 6 -2.33 61.85 -50.06
N THR A 7 -3.28 61.10 -50.62
CA THR A 7 -4.19 60.22 -49.87
C THR A 7 -3.41 59.05 -49.26
N SER A 8 -3.05 59.15 -47.97
CA SER A 8 -2.32 58.09 -47.28
C SER A 8 -3.26 56.96 -46.87
N PHE A 9 -3.22 55.86 -47.63
CA PHE A 9 -3.85 54.60 -47.24
C PHE A 9 -3.20 54.07 -45.95
N ASN A 10 -3.88 54.26 -44.83
CA ASN A 10 -3.35 53.96 -43.51
C ASN A 10 -3.43 52.45 -43.24
N LEU A 11 -2.36 51.70 -43.55
CA LEU A 11 -2.31 50.24 -43.45
C LEU A 11 -2.31 49.69 -41.99
N LYS A 12 -2.66 50.53 -41.01
CA LYS A 12 -2.57 50.25 -39.56
C LYS A 12 -3.71 49.37 -39.01
N TYR A 13 -4.61 48.91 -39.87
CA TYR A 13 -5.74 48.03 -39.54
C TYR A 13 -5.60 46.58 -40.01
N LEU A 14 -4.43 46.16 -40.52
CA LEU A 14 -4.22 44.77 -40.92
C LEU A 14 -3.68 43.91 -39.74
N GLN A 15 -4.60 43.20 -39.09
CA GLN A 15 -4.36 41.98 -38.28
C GLN A 15 -3.58 42.11 -36.93
N PRO A 16 -4.11 42.78 -35.90
CA PRO A 16 -3.58 42.66 -34.52
C PRO A 16 -3.82 41.27 -33.90
N ASN A 17 -4.76 40.47 -34.45
CA ASN A 17 -5.26 39.24 -33.83
C ASN A 17 -4.55 37.95 -34.27
N LEU A 18 -3.59 38.00 -35.20
CA LEU A 18 -2.93 36.77 -35.66
C LEU A 18 -1.97 36.22 -34.58
N LEU A 19 -1.20 37.09 -33.92
CA LEU A 19 -0.22 36.72 -32.89
C LEU A 19 -0.87 36.22 -31.59
N SER A 20 -2.06 36.73 -31.24
CA SER A 20 -2.81 36.24 -30.08
C SER A 20 -3.45 34.88 -30.36
N ARG A 21 -4.01 34.68 -31.56
CA ARG A 21 -4.59 33.39 -31.98
C ARG A 21 -3.54 32.30 -32.13
N THR A 22 -2.35 32.59 -32.66
CA THR A 22 -1.25 31.60 -32.69
C THR A 22 -0.75 31.26 -31.29
N LYS A 23 -0.55 32.23 -30.40
CA LYS A 23 -0.20 31.96 -28.98
C LYS A 23 -1.25 31.10 -28.28
N ILE A 24 -2.54 31.37 -28.47
CA ILE A 24 -3.63 30.55 -27.90
C ILE A 24 -3.67 29.15 -28.54
N ALA A 25 -3.45 29.02 -29.84
CA ALA A 25 -3.41 27.73 -30.53
C ALA A 25 -2.21 26.88 -30.06
N ILE A 26 -1.02 27.49 -29.94
CA ILE A 26 0.20 26.87 -29.42
C ILE A 26 0.00 26.45 -27.96
N MET A 27 -0.56 27.31 -27.11
CA MET A 27 -0.89 26.99 -25.72
C MET A 27 -1.88 25.82 -25.62
N LYS A 28 -2.92 25.80 -26.45
CA LYS A 28 -3.87 24.67 -26.53
C LYS A 28 -3.19 23.38 -27.00
N LEU A 29 -2.30 23.45 -28.00
CA LEU A 29 -1.54 22.30 -28.48
C LEU A 29 -0.63 21.73 -27.38
N PHE A 30 0.06 22.59 -26.63
CA PHE A 30 0.86 22.16 -25.47
C PHE A 30 -0.01 21.52 -24.38
N ILE A 31 -1.16 22.10 -24.03
CA ILE A 31 -2.08 21.52 -23.03
C ILE A 31 -2.56 20.13 -23.48
N VAL A 32 -2.97 19.97 -24.75
CA VAL A 32 -3.40 18.67 -25.29
C VAL A 32 -2.26 17.65 -25.30
N PHE A 33 -1.04 18.07 -25.65
CA PHE A 33 0.13 17.19 -25.64
C PHE A 33 0.51 16.73 -24.22
N PHE A 34 0.54 17.64 -23.24
CA PHE A 34 0.77 17.27 -21.83
C PHE A 34 -0.35 16.38 -21.28
N ALA A 35 -1.62 16.66 -21.58
CA ALA A 35 -2.73 15.82 -21.17
C ALA A 35 -2.65 14.41 -21.78
N ALA A 36 -2.26 14.28 -23.05
CA ALA A 36 -2.02 12.99 -23.69
C ALA A 36 -0.88 12.21 -23.01
N ILE A 37 0.24 12.87 -22.69
CA ILE A 37 1.34 12.24 -21.94
C ILE A 37 0.86 11.74 -20.57
N VAL A 38 0.17 12.59 -19.79
CA VAL A 38 -0.35 12.20 -18.47
C VAL A 38 -1.28 10.99 -18.58
N LEU A 39 -2.20 10.97 -19.54
CA LEU A 39 -3.08 9.82 -19.77
C LEU A 39 -2.31 8.54 -20.14
N THR A 40 -1.29 8.63 -21.02
CA THR A 40 -0.48 7.45 -21.37
C THR A 40 0.34 6.91 -20.20
N VAL A 41 0.95 7.78 -19.39
CA VAL A 41 1.70 7.38 -18.19
C VAL A 41 0.77 6.78 -17.13
N SER A 42 -0.42 7.35 -16.92
CA SER A 42 -1.43 6.78 -16.02
C SER A 42 -1.89 5.40 -16.47
N ALA A 43 -2.12 5.20 -17.78
CA ALA A 43 -2.49 3.91 -18.35
C ALA A 43 -1.37 2.86 -18.17
N GLN A 44 -0.12 3.23 -18.48
CA GLN A 44 1.05 2.36 -18.29
C GLN A 44 1.24 1.95 -16.83
N ASN A 45 1.11 2.88 -15.88
CA ASN A 45 1.22 2.57 -14.45
C ASN A 45 0.09 1.63 -13.98
N ALA A 46 -1.14 1.83 -14.47
CA ALA A 46 -2.26 0.93 -14.17
C ALA A 46 -2.06 -0.48 -14.76
N GLU A 47 -1.47 -0.60 -15.95
CA GLU A 47 -1.12 -1.89 -16.56
C GLU A 47 0.03 -2.59 -15.81
N GLN A 48 1.09 -1.86 -15.46
CA GLN A 48 2.21 -2.38 -14.65
C GLN A 48 1.73 -2.92 -13.30
N ARG A 49 0.83 -2.20 -12.60
CA ARG A 49 0.21 -2.69 -11.36
C ARG A 49 -0.55 -3.99 -11.56
N ARG A 50 -1.30 -4.14 -12.65
CA ARG A 50 -2.02 -5.38 -13.00
C ARG A 50 -1.08 -6.54 -13.30
N ILE A 51 0.03 -6.29 -14.00
CA ILE A 51 1.05 -7.31 -14.30
C ILE A 51 1.70 -7.79 -12.99
N ARG A 52 2.18 -6.87 -12.14
CA ARG A 52 2.75 -7.20 -10.83
C ARG A 52 1.77 -7.96 -9.93
N ALA A 53 0.52 -7.52 -9.86
CA ALA A 53 -0.51 -8.21 -9.07
C ALA A 53 -0.78 -9.63 -9.58
N LYS A 54 -0.75 -9.86 -10.90
CA LYS A 54 -0.89 -11.20 -11.50
C LYS A 54 0.33 -12.08 -11.23
N GLU A 55 1.54 -11.51 -11.27
CA GLU A 55 2.80 -12.17 -10.94
C GLU A 55 2.83 -12.58 -9.46
N LEU A 56 2.56 -11.65 -8.55
CA LEU A 56 2.44 -11.90 -7.11
C LEU A 56 1.37 -12.96 -6.80
N ALA A 57 0.22 -12.92 -7.48
CA ALA A 57 -0.83 -13.93 -7.35
C ALA A 57 -0.47 -15.31 -7.96
N ALA A 58 0.58 -15.40 -8.76
CA ALA A 58 1.17 -16.67 -9.20
C ALA A 58 2.23 -17.16 -8.21
N VAL A 59 3.08 -16.27 -7.69
CA VAL A 59 4.08 -16.58 -6.65
C VAL A 59 3.41 -17.11 -5.38
N ARG A 60 2.33 -16.46 -4.90
CA ARG A 60 1.51 -16.90 -3.75
C ARG A 60 0.85 -18.27 -3.87
N ARG A 61 0.97 -18.96 -5.02
CA ARG A 61 0.47 -20.34 -5.23
C ARG A 61 1.59 -21.37 -5.17
N LEU A 62 2.84 -20.93 -5.09
CA LEU A 62 3.98 -21.81 -4.90
C LEU A 62 3.97 -22.34 -3.47
N PRO A 63 4.50 -23.55 -3.22
CA PRO A 63 4.73 -24.02 -1.86
C PRO A 63 5.72 -23.11 -1.12
N ALA A 64 5.76 -23.24 0.21
CA ALA A 64 6.80 -22.60 1.00
C ALA A 64 8.21 -23.03 0.54
N VAL A 65 9.15 -22.08 0.54
CA VAL A 65 10.55 -22.26 0.17
C VAL A 65 11.34 -22.84 1.34
N GLU A 66 11.06 -22.36 2.55
CA GLU A 66 11.50 -22.95 3.81
C GLU A 66 10.29 -23.46 4.58
N TYR A 67 10.39 -24.65 5.17
CA TYR A 67 9.34 -25.22 6.01
C TYR A 67 9.96 -26.12 7.09
N GLU A 68 9.71 -25.78 8.34
CA GLU A 68 10.13 -26.54 9.53
C GLU A 68 8.91 -26.69 10.45
N GLU A 69 8.57 -27.92 10.80
CA GLU A 69 7.49 -28.22 11.73
C GLU A 69 7.92 -29.36 12.66
N VAL A 70 7.74 -29.18 13.96
CA VAL A 70 8.07 -30.16 15.00
C VAL A 70 6.89 -30.26 15.96
N HIS A 71 6.43 -31.48 16.23
CA HIS A 71 5.35 -31.80 17.18
C HIS A 71 5.85 -32.73 18.27
N ASP A 72 5.32 -32.58 19.49
CA ASP A 72 5.44 -33.58 20.55
C ASP A 72 4.21 -34.49 20.63
N LYS A 73 4.28 -35.53 21.47
CA LYS A 73 3.19 -36.50 21.69
C LYS A 73 1.97 -35.94 22.45
N TYR A 74 2.01 -34.68 22.88
CA TYR A 74 0.97 -34.00 23.66
C TYR A 74 0.29 -32.87 22.87
N GLY A 75 0.70 -32.61 21.63
CA GLY A 75 0.15 -31.54 20.79
C GLY A 75 0.82 -30.18 20.98
N GLN A 76 1.98 -30.13 21.64
CA GLN A 76 2.85 -28.95 21.58
C GLN A 76 3.63 -28.97 20.27
N TYR A 77 3.86 -27.80 19.69
CA TYR A 77 4.51 -27.69 18.39
C TYR A 77 5.33 -26.41 18.22
N ALA A 78 6.23 -26.44 17.25
CA ALA A 78 6.86 -25.27 16.67
C ALA A 78 6.75 -25.37 15.15
N LEU A 79 6.30 -24.29 14.52
CA LEU A 79 6.10 -24.16 13.07
C LEU A 79 6.84 -22.90 12.58
N ARG A 80 7.63 -23.06 11.53
CA ARG A 80 8.24 -21.95 10.79
C ARG A 80 8.11 -22.22 9.30
N TYR A 81 7.69 -21.22 8.53
CA TYR A 81 7.77 -21.30 7.07
C TYR A 81 8.02 -19.94 6.42
N VAL A 82 8.59 -19.98 5.21
CA VAL A 82 8.84 -18.81 4.36
C VAL A 82 8.23 -19.07 2.98
N THR A 83 7.34 -18.21 2.53
CA THR A 83 6.71 -18.31 1.21
C THR A 83 7.56 -17.68 0.11
N ALA A 84 7.28 -18.02 -1.16
CA ALA A 84 8.07 -17.52 -2.29
C ALA A 84 7.97 -16.00 -2.50
N GLU A 85 6.87 -15.37 -2.05
CA GLU A 85 6.70 -13.91 -2.03
C GLU A 85 7.27 -13.22 -0.77
N GLY A 86 7.92 -13.97 0.13
CA GLY A 86 8.59 -13.41 1.30
C GLY A 86 7.71 -13.23 2.54
N THR A 87 6.56 -13.89 2.62
CA THR A 87 5.82 -14.00 3.89
C THR A 87 6.57 -14.97 4.80
N VAL A 88 6.88 -14.55 6.03
CA VAL A 88 7.52 -15.38 7.06
C VAL A 88 6.51 -15.61 8.18
N VAL A 89 6.34 -16.85 8.58
CA VAL A 89 5.53 -17.24 9.75
C VAL A 89 6.41 -18.02 10.72
N SER A 90 6.30 -17.68 12.00
CA SER A 90 6.93 -18.40 13.10
C SER A 90 5.95 -18.50 14.26
N GLU A 91 5.53 -19.69 14.62
CA GLU A 91 4.48 -19.97 15.61
C GLU A 91 4.90 -21.13 16.52
N ARG A 92 4.47 -21.09 17.78
CA ARG A 92 4.59 -22.24 18.69
C ARG A 92 3.33 -22.42 19.54
N GLY A 93 2.96 -23.68 19.76
CA GLY A 93 1.94 -24.10 20.72
C GLY A 93 2.58 -24.75 21.94
N ARG A 94 2.26 -24.28 23.15
CA ARG A 94 2.73 -24.85 24.42
C ARG A 94 1.57 -25.12 25.37
N LEU A 95 1.62 -26.22 26.10
CA LEU A 95 0.60 -26.53 27.11
C LEU A 95 0.90 -25.80 28.42
N VAL A 96 -0.13 -25.19 29.03
CA VAL A 96 -0.08 -24.61 30.37
C VAL A 96 -1.20 -25.18 31.23
N PRO A 97 -1.05 -25.30 32.56
CA PRO A 97 -2.15 -25.61 33.44
C PRO A 97 -3.32 -24.63 33.24
N ASN A 98 -4.55 -25.13 33.28
CA ASN A 98 -5.74 -24.29 33.30
C ASN A 98 -5.89 -23.57 34.66
N ILE A 99 -6.82 -22.61 34.73
CA ILE A 99 -7.09 -21.81 35.95
C ILE A 99 -7.55 -22.70 37.12
N GLU A 100 -8.22 -23.81 36.84
CA GLU A 100 -8.74 -24.75 37.84
C GLU A 100 -7.69 -25.76 38.35
N GLY A 101 -6.55 -25.88 37.66
CA GLY A 101 -5.42 -26.74 38.02
C GLY A 101 -5.59 -28.23 37.75
N ASP A 102 -6.69 -28.65 37.11
CA ASP A 102 -7.05 -30.04 36.84
C ASP A 102 -6.78 -30.49 35.38
N GLY A 103 -6.40 -29.55 34.51
CA GLY A 103 -6.16 -29.80 33.09
C GLY A 103 -5.13 -28.85 32.47
N TYR A 104 -4.99 -28.93 31.14
CA TYR A 104 -4.08 -28.07 30.37
C TYR A 104 -4.82 -27.37 29.23
N VAL A 105 -4.39 -26.14 28.92
CA VAL A 105 -4.80 -25.36 27.75
C VAL A 105 -3.59 -25.16 26.85
N LEU A 106 -3.80 -25.23 25.53
CA LEU A 106 -2.79 -24.90 24.54
C LEU A 106 -2.75 -23.37 24.36
N ILE A 107 -1.60 -22.77 24.65
CA ILE A 107 -1.31 -21.36 24.37
C ILE A 107 -0.53 -21.32 23.06
N ILE A 108 -1.00 -20.52 22.11
CA ILE A 108 -0.35 -20.30 20.83
C ILE A 108 0.26 -18.89 20.85
N GLU A 109 1.50 -18.75 20.41
CA GLU A 109 2.16 -17.45 20.25
C GLU A 109 3.05 -17.48 19.01
N GLY A 110 3.14 -16.35 18.31
CA GLY A 110 3.89 -16.27 17.06
C GLY A 110 4.04 -14.89 16.47
N GLU A 111 4.66 -14.85 15.30
CA GLU A 111 4.84 -13.67 14.46
C GLU A 111 4.61 -14.04 12.99
N VAL A 112 3.83 -13.21 12.30
CA VAL A 112 3.68 -13.22 10.83
C VAL A 112 4.26 -11.92 10.32
N SER A 113 5.16 -11.98 9.33
CA SER A 113 5.59 -10.79 8.58
C SER A 113 5.45 -10.99 7.07
N TYR A 114 5.19 -9.89 6.36
CA TYR A 114 5.01 -9.89 4.91
C TYR A 114 5.49 -8.57 4.29
N ILE A 115 5.87 -8.63 3.01
CA ILE A 115 6.16 -7.46 2.19
C ILE A 115 4.84 -6.98 1.58
N SER A 116 4.52 -5.71 1.78
CA SER A 116 3.30 -5.07 1.26
C SER A 116 3.49 -4.50 -0.16
N ASP A 117 2.39 -4.11 -0.80
CA ASP A 117 2.36 -3.55 -2.17
C ASP A 117 3.10 -2.19 -2.29
N ASP A 118 3.38 -1.52 -1.16
CA ASP A 118 4.23 -0.32 -1.05
C ASP A 118 5.72 -0.64 -0.89
N GLY A 119 6.08 -1.91 -0.63
CA GLY A 119 7.45 -2.39 -0.44
C GLY A 119 7.93 -2.38 1.02
N GLU A 120 7.11 -1.92 1.96
CA GLU A 120 7.42 -1.96 3.39
C GLU A 120 7.16 -3.36 3.97
N VAL A 121 7.89 -3.72 5.02
CA VAL A 121 7.69 -4.97 5.76
C VAL A 121 6.77 -4.70 6.96
N TYR A 122 5.65 -5.40 6.98
CA TYR A 122 4.73 -5.39 8.10
C TYR A 122 4.86 -6.68 8.90
N ALA A 123 4.90 -6.54 10.23
CA ALA A 123 4.96 -7.66 11.16
C ALA A 123 3.81 -7.56 12.18
N THR A 124 3.17 -8.69 12.44
CA THR A 124 2.15 -8.88 13.47
C THR A 124 2.61 -9.96 14.42
N LYS A 125 2.85 -9.60 15.67
CA LYS A 125 2.97 -10.55 16.78
C LYS A 125 1.59 -10.88 17.30
N PHE A 126 1.39 -12.12 17.72
CA PHE A 126 0.11 -12.56 18.26
C PHE A 126 0.28 -13.58 19.38
N SER A 127 -0.68 -13.60 20.29
CA SER A 127 -0.87 -14.68 21.25
C SER A 127 -2.36 -15.00 21.38
N ALA A 128 -2.65 -16.28 21.63
CA ALA A 128 -3.97 -16.78 21.96
C ALA A 128 -3.86 -17.72 23.17
N GLY A 129 -4.54 -17.38 24.26
CA GLY A 129 -4.35 -18.02 25.55
C GLY A 129 -5.51 -17.82 26.55
N LEU A 130 -5.22 -18.06 27.83
CA LEU A 130 -6.19 -17.95 28.94
C LEU A 130 -6.73 -16.52 29.11
N ASP A 131 -5.94 -15.53 28.68
CA ASP A 131 -6.20 -14.09 28.68
C ASP A 131 -6.91 -13.60 27.40
N GLY A 132 -7.25 -14.50 26.47
CA GLY A 132 -7.93 -14.18 25.22
C GLY A 132 -6.98 -14.16 24.03
N THR A 133 -7.15 -13.21 23.12
CA THR A 133 -6.32 -13.07 21.92
C THR A 133 -5.76 -11.66 21.83
N HIS A 134 -4.43 -11.55 21.78
CA HIS A 134 -3.70 -10.31 21.68
C HIS A 134 -2.93 -10.26 20.36
N MET A 135 -2.88 -9.08 19.74
CA MET A 135 -2.17 -8.84 18.49
C MET A 135 -1.47 -7.49 18.54
N GLU A 136 -0.21 -7.44 18.14
CA GLU A 136 0.63 -6.25 18.14
C GLU A 136 1.28 -6.05 16.76
N GLY A 137 1.16 -4.85 16.20
CA GLY A 137 1.77 -4.50 14.93
C GLY A 137 1.58 -3.02 14.64
N ASN A 138 2.58 -2.37 14.04
CA ASN A 138 2.59 -0.94 13.70
C ASN A 138 1.47 -0.49 12.74
N HIS A 139 0.86 -1.43 12.03
CA HIS A 139 -0.22 -1.24 11.06
C HIS A 139 -1.60 -1.63 11.61
N LEU A 140 -1.66 -2.19 12.81
CA LEU A 140 -2.91 -2.47 13.49
C LEU A 140 -3.47 -1.18 14.12
N PRO A 141 -4.80 -1.02 14.23
CA PRO A 141 -5.38 0.04 15.02
C PRO A 141 -4.88 -0.04 16.46
N ALA A 142 -4.49 1.10 17.04
CA ALA A 142 -4.22 1.17 18.47
C ALA A 142 -5.50 0.80 19.25
N ALA A 143 -5.36 -0.02 20.28
CA ALA A 143 -6.46 -0.27 21.21
C ALA A 143 -6.89 1.05 21.87
N PRO A 144 -8.20 1.25 22.14
CA PRO A 144 -8.65 2.40 22.92
C PRO A 144 -7.93 2.44 24.28
N GLU A 145 -7.57 3.62 24.76
CA GLU A 145 -7.04 3.78 26.11
C GLU A 145 -8.06 3.21 27.12
N ALA A 146 -7.58 2.33 28.00
CA ALA A 146 -8.42 1.80 29.07
C ALA A 146 -8.83 2.97 29.99
N ILE A 147 -10.13 3.07 30.29
CA ILE A 147 -10.65 4.03 31.26
C ILE A 147 -10.02 3.67 32.61
N GLN A 148 -9.07 4.49 33.06
CA GLN A 148 -8.51 4.36 34.40
C GLN A 148 -9.65 4.63 35.40
N PRO A 149 -9.86 3.78 36.42
CA PRO A 149 -10.81 4.09 37.46
C PRO A 149 -10.36 5.38 38.16
N GLU A 150 -11.23 6.37 38.20
CA GLU A 150 -11.01 7.60 38.96
C GLU A 150 -10.84 7.20 40.43
N THR A 151 -9.65 7.46 40.99
CA THR A 151 -9.39 7.24 42.40
C THR A 151 -10.12 8.32 43.19
N GLU A 152 -11.29 7.98 43.75
CA GLU A 152 -11.92 8.76 44.82
C GLU A 152 -10.96 8.82 46.02
N ASP A 153 -10.41 10.02 46.27
CA ASP A 153 -9.65 10.41 47.48
C ASP A 153 -10.59 10.72 48.66
#